data_AF-S8FFA5-F1
#
_entry.id   AF-S8FFA5-F1
#
_cell.length_a   1.000
_cell.length_b   1.000
_cell.length_c   1.000
_cell.angle_alpha   90.00
_cell.angle_beta   90.00
_cell.angle_gamma   90.00
#
_symmetry.space_group_name_H-M   'P 1'
#
loop_
_entity.id
_entity.type
_entity.pdbx_description
1 polymer ?
#
loop_
_entity_poly.entity_id
_entity_poly.type
_entity_poly.pdbx_seq_one_letter_code
_entity_poly.pdbx_strand_id
1 'polypeptide(L)'
;EGASWLQKPENMRFFTDKFGPNAVIRAKYYACLVRNAPTYLRPETDQTLRDLERENDWTKGEVIAAHWIKPVAKRRQGQERAHLILKLSTPQRANAVIMNGLSIMSCRLPVEKLRKEARRCLRCQKLEPGHMARDCDMIEDVCGTCGGLHSTQSCTEGTRLCVNCKATDHSSWDRKCPAFVEATRKVQKANTLEQYRFFPMADDPQTWD
;
A
#
# COMPACT_ATOMS: atom_id res chain seq x y z
N GLU A 1 12.04 24.09 0.11
CA GLU A 1 11.09 25.23 0.30
C GLU A 1 9.95 25.27 -0.72
N GLY A 2 10.20 25.25 -2.03
CA GLY A 2 9.13 25.34 -3.04
C GLY A 2 8.06 24.22 -2.99
N ALA A 3 8.46 22.97 -2.75
CA ALA A 3 7.54 21.84 -2.69
C ALA A 3 6.56 21.91 -1.49
N SER A 4 6.99 22.44 -0.34
CA SER A 4 6.15 22.58 0.84
C SER A 4 5.13 23.71 0.68
N TRP A 5 5.49 24.78 -0.04
CA TRP A 5 4.56 25.86 -0.41
C TRP A 5 3.44 25.35 -1.32
N LEU A 6 3.79 24.54 -2.33
CA LEU A 6 2.89 23.92 -3.31
C LEU A 6 1.88 22.92 -2.71
N GLN A 7 2.19 22.32 -1.55
CA GLN A 7 1.32 21.35 -0.88
C GLN A 7 0.22 21.99 -0.01
N LYS A 8 0.27 23.31 0.21
CA LYS A 8 -0.82 24.01 0.89
C LYS A 8 -2.04 24.09 -0.04
N PRO A 9 -3.26 23.76 0.41
CA PRO A 9 -4.46 23.74 -0.43
C PRO A 9 -4.70 25.06 -1.19
N GLU A 10 -4.44 26.18 -0.52
CA GLU A 10 -4.53 27.54 -1.07
C GLU A 10 -3.60 27.77 -2.27
N ASN A 11 -2.35 27.33 -2.19
CA ASN A 11 -1.36 27.51 -3.25
C ASN A 11 -1.51 26.48 -4.37
N MET A 12 -1.94 25.28 -4.02
CA MET A 12 -2.14 24.17 -4.94
C MET A 12 -3.13 24.54 -6.04
N ARG A 13 -4.26 25.17 -5.68
CA ARG A 13 -5.31 25.58 -6.62
C ARG A 13 -4.81 26.64 -7.62
N PHE A 14 -4.18 27.71 -7.13
CA PHE A 14 -3.60 28.75 -7.98
C PHE A 14 -2.54 28.21 -8.92
N PHE A 15 -1.76 27.22 -8.46
CA PHE A 15 -0.75 26.59 -9.29
C PHE A 15 -1.37 25.68 -10.35
N THR A 16 -2.31 24.79 -10.01
CA THR A 16 -2.93 23.87 -10.98
C THR A 16 -3.70 24.59 -12.09
N ASP A 17 -4.33 25.73 -11.78
CA ASP A 17 -5.09 26.53 -12.75
C ASP A 17 -4.23 27.03 -13.92
N LYS A 18 -2.89 27.09 -13.77
CA LYS A 18 -1.96 27.51 -14.82
C LYS A 18 -1.49 26.39 -15.77
N PHE A 19 -1.78 25.12 -15.45
CA PHE A 19 -1.29 23.95 -16.20
C PHE A 19 -2.40 23.16 -16.93
N GLY A 20 -3.64 23.63 -16.84
CA GLY A 20 -4.79 23.12 -17.59
C GLY A 20 -5.86 22.44 -16.71
N PRO A 21 -7.08 22.23 -17.26
CA PRO A 21 -8.25 21.78 -16.48
C PRO A 21 -8.09 20.38 -15.86
N ASN A 22 -7.14 19.58 -16.35
CA ASN A 22 -6.86 18.23 -15.86
C ASN A 22 -5.55 18.14 -15.04
N ALA A 23 -4.89 19.27 -14.75
CA ALA A 23 -3.68 19.28 -13.95
C ALA A 23 -4.04 19.02 -12.48
N VAL A 24 -3.51 17.92 -11.92
CA VAL A 24 -3.72 17.56 -10.52
C VAL A 24 -2.37 17.48 -9.83
N ILE A 25 -2.13 18.35 -8.85
CA ILE A 25 -1.04 18.15 -7.89
C ILE A 25 -1.46 17.03 -6.95
N ARG A 26 -0.75 15.90 -7.01
CA ARG A 26 -0.91 14.85 -6.01
C ARG A 26 -0.02 15.19 -4.82
N ALA A 27 -0.64 15.61 -3.72
CA ALA A 27 0.06 15.81 -2.46
C ALA A 27 0.87 14.54 -2.11
N LYS A 28 2.14 14.73 -1.74
CA LYS A 28 2.99 13.62 -1.30
C LYS A 28 2.41 13.09 0.01
N TYR A 29 2.25 11.79 0.11
CA TYR A 29 1.88 11.12 1.35
C TYR A 29 2.88 10.03 1.68
N TYR A 30 2.94 9.69 2.97
CA TYR A 30 3.84 8.71 3.53
C TYR A 30 3.02 7.52 3.98
N ALA A 31 3.10 6.42 3.21
CA ALA A 31 2.26 5.26 3.41
C ALA A 31 2.89 4.30 4.43
N CYS A 32 2.13 3.95 5.46
CA CYS A 32 2.52 3.03 6.51
C CYS A 32 1.56 1.83 6.54
N LEU A 33 2.09 0.66 6.89
CA LEU A 33 1.34 -0.56 7.17
C LEU A 33 1.10 -0.66 8.67
N VAL A 34 -0.16 -0.62 9.09
CA VAL A 34 -0.57 -0.91 10.47
C VAL A 34 -0.98 -2.37 10.54
N ARG A 35 -0.31 -3.15 11.41
CA ARG A 35 -0.60 -4.58 11.57
C ARG A 35 -1.67 -4.80 12.62
N ASN A 36 -2.48 -5.85 12.41
CA ASN A 36 -3.50 -6.34 13.36
C ASN A 36 -4.46 -5.28 13.91
N ALA A 37 -4.86 -4.32 13.07
CA ALA A 37 -5.87 -3.34 13.41
C ALA A 37 -7.26 -4.01 13.54
N PRO A 38 -8.09 -3.57 14.50
CA PRO A 38 -9.40 -4.18 14.70
C PRO A 38 -10.39 -3.88 13.57
N THR A 39 -11.13 -4.88 13.13
CA THR A 39 -12.02 -4.79 11.95
C THR A 39 -13.28 -3.96 12.16
N TYR A 40 -13.59 -3.59 13.40
CA TYR A 40 -14.66 -2.65 13.75
C TYR A 40 -14.33 -1.20 13.37
N LEU A 41 -13.06 -0.84 13.17
CA LEU A 41 -12.66 0.46 12.64
C LEU A 41 -13.27 0.68 11.23
N ARG A 42 -13.74 1.91 10.97
CA ARG A 42 -14.26 2.37 9.66
C ARG A 42 -13.32 3.42 9.05
N PRO A 43 -12.13 2.99 8.58
CA PRO A 43 -11.05 3.90 8.18
C PRO A 43 -11.39 4.77 6.96
N GLU A 44 -12.48 4.47 6.25
CA GLU A 44 -12.91 5.21 5.07
C GLU A 44 -13.66 6.51 5.39
N THR A 45 -14.06 6.71 6.66
CA THR A 45 -14.86 7.89 7.06
C THR A 45 -13.95 9.00 7.62
N ASP A 46 -14.21 10.26 7.23
CA ASP A 46 -13.42 11.39 7.77
C ASP A 46 -13.51 11.44 9.28
N GLN A 47 -14.70 11.22 9.86
CA GLN A 47 -14.91 11.18 11.31
C GLN A 47 -13.94 10.21 12.00
N THR A 48 -13.80 8.98 11.48
CA THR A 48 -12.85 8.01 12.05
C THR A 48 -11.41 8.47 11.94
N LEU A 49 -11.02 9.14 10.84
CA LEU A 49 -9.67 9.71 10.72
C LEU A 49 -9.42 10.81 11.75
N ARG A 50 -10.42 11.68 12.00
CA ARG A 50 -10.32 12.75 13.01
C ARG A 50 -10.31 12.20 14.43
N ASP A 51 -11.07 11.14 14.69
CA ASP A 51 -11.05 10.46 15.98
C ASP A 51 -9.71 9.79 16.24
N LEU A 52 -9.11 9.18 15.20
CA LEU A 52 -7.77 8.61 15.26
C LEU A 52 -6.70 9.67 15.57
N GLU A 53 -6.77 10.83 14.93
CA GLU A 53 -5.88 11.95 15.21
C GLU A 53 -6.02 12.42 16.66
N ARG A 54 -7.26 12.59 17.14
CA ARG A 54 -7.53 13.01 18.52
C ARG A 54 -7.02 11.99 19.54
N GLU A 55 -7.19 10.69 19.28
CA GLU A 55 -6.71 9.63 20.17
C GLU A 55 -5.18 9.61 20.33
N ASN A 56 -4.45 10.13 19.33
CA ASN A 56 -3.00 10.14 19.35
C ASN A 56 -2.40 11.54 19.60
N ASP A 57 -3.23 12.53 19.96
CA ASP A 57 -2.84 13.92 20.17
C ASP A 57 -2.23 14.58 18.93
N TRP A 58 -2.84 14.34 17.77
CA TRP A 58 -2.37 14.82 16.47
C TRP A 58 -3.17 16.02 15.97
N THR A 59 -2.50 16.81 15.13
CA THR A 59 -3.16 17.93 14.47
C THR A 59 -4.11 17.41 13.41
N LYS A 60 -5.26 18.07 13.27
CA LYS A 60 -6.22 17.76 12.21
C LYS A 60 -5.55 17.82 10.84
N GLY A 61 -5.66 16.74 10.06
CA GLY A 61 -5.14 16.65 8.70
C GLY A 61 -3.80 15.94 8.58
N GLU A 62 -3.24 15.42 9.68
CA GLU A 62 -2.06 14.57 9.65
C GLU A 62 -2.33 13.20 9.04
N VAL A 63 -3.56 12.68 9.18
CA VAL A 63 -4.05 11.50 8.49
C VAL A 63 -4.78 11.92 7.21
N ILE A 64 -4.17 11.62 6.06
CA ILE A 64 -4.73 11.90 4.73
C ILE A 64 -5.81 10.88 4.38
N ALA A 65 -5.53 9.60 4.62
CA ALA A 65 -6.46 8.52 4.34
C ALA A 65 -6.03 7.25 5.06
N ALA A 66 -6.99 6.36 5.29
CA ALA A 66 -6.74 5.01 5.73
C ALA A 66 -7.66 4.04 4.96
N HIS A 67 -7.17 2.84 4.66
CA HIS A 67 -8.01 1.80 4.05
C HIS A 67 -7.47 0.40 4.31
N TRP A 68 -8.36 -0.58 4.35
CA TRP A 68 -8.00 -1.98 4.51
C TRP A 68 -7.21 -2.51 3.31
N ILE A 69 -6.19 -3.34 3.55
CA ILE A 69 -5.49 -4.05 2.46
C ILE A 69 -6.38 -5.17 1.90
N LYS A 70 -7.02 -5.91 2.80
CA LYS A 70 -7.95 -6.97 2.46
C LYS A 70 -9.37 -6.40 2.45
N PRO A 71 -10.09 -6.42 1.32
CA PRO A 71 -11.47 -5.97 1.25
C PRO A 71 -12.34 -6.70 2.27
N VAL A 72 -13.29 -5.99 2.88
CA VAL A 72 -14.19 -6.54 3.91
C VAL A 72 -14.93 -7.78 3.39
N ALA A 73 -15.44 -7.72 2.15
CA ALA A 73 -16.15 -8.83 1.50
C ALA A 73 -15.32 -10.12 1.32
N LYS A 74 -13.98 -10.04 1.41
CA LYS A 74 -13.09 -11.20 1.26
C LYS A 74 -12.59 -11.76 2.59
N ARG A 75 -13.01 -11.18 3.73
CA ARG A 75 -12.58 -11.62 5.07
C ARG A 75 -13.15 -12.99 5.40
N ARG A 76 -12.44 -13.71 6.26
CA ARG A 76 -12.98 -14.95 6.84
C ARG A 76 -14.12 -14.57 7.78
N GLN A 77 -15.14 -15.42 7.90
CA GLN A 77 -16.21 -15.21 8.88
C GLN A 77 -15.60 -15.10 10.29
N GLY A 78 -16.05 -14.12 11.08
CA GLY A 78 -15.52 -13.86 12.42
C GLY A 78 -14.11 -13.26 12.46
N GLN A 79 -13.55 -12.78 11.34
CA GLN A 79 -12.22 -12.13 11.37
C GLN A 79 -12.26 -10.78 12.10
N GLU A 80 -11.66 -10.72 13.29
CA GLU A 80 -11.62 -9.52 14.16
C GLU A 80 -10.43 -8.58 13.92
N ARG A 81 -9.36 -9.08 13.26
CA ARG A 81 -8.12 -8.34 13.02
C ARG A 81 -7.77 -8.32 11.54
N ALA A 82 -7.26 -7.20 11.04
CA ALA A 82 -6.80 -7.04 9.66
C ALA A 82 -5.65 -6.03 9.54
N HIS A 83 -5.05 -5.93 8.35
CA HIS A 83 -3.99 -4.96 8.06
C HIS A 83 -4.55 -3.74 7.34
N LEU A 84 -4.10 -2.57 7.76
CA LEU A 84 -4.53 -1.26 7.28
C LEU A 84 -3.36 -0.54 6.63
N ILE A 85 -3.60 0.14 5.51
CA ILE A 85 -2.68 1.16 4.99
C ILE A 85 -3.11 2.50 5.56
N LEU A 86 -2.19 3.19 6.23
CA LEU A 86 -2.35 4.54 6.74
C LEU A 86 -1.51 5.50 5.90
N LYS A 87 -2.08 6.60 5.42
CA LYS A 87 -1.38 7.63 4.65
C LYS A 87 -1.27 8.89 5.49
N LEU A 88 -0.05 9.29 5.78
CA LEU A 88 0.26 10.46 6.60
C LEU A 88 0.78 11.61 5.73
N SER A 89 0.52 12.84 6.16
CA SER A 89 0.88 14.04 5.41
C SER A 89 2.36 14.42 5.50
N THR A 90 3.05 14.02 6.59
CA THR A 90 4.45 14.39 6.81
C THR A 90 5.33 13.15 7.07
N PRO A 91 6.62 13.20 6.69
CA PRO A 91 7.56 12.13 7.03
C PRO A 91 7.82 12.07 8.54
N GLN A 92 7.82 13.22 9.23
CA GLN A 92 7.99 13.30 10.69
C GLN A 92 6.92 12.46 11.40
N ARG A 93 5.64 12.66 11.04
CA ARG A 93 4.54 11.89 11.62
C ARG A 93 4.64 10.40 11.27
N ALA A 94 5.00 10.08 10.03
CA ALA A 94 5.19 8.71 9.59
C ALA A 94 6.30 8.00 10.35
N ASN A 95 7.45 8.64 10.54
CA ASN A 95 8.57 8.08 11.29
C ASN A 95 8.23 7.93 12.77
N ALA A 96 7.54 8.90 13.37
CA ALA A 96 7.08 8.84 14.76
C ALA A 96 6.17 7.64 15.01
N VAL A 97 5.25 7.31 14.09
CA VAL A 97 4.37 6.12 14.25
C VAL A 97 5.11 4.82 13.98
N ILE A 98 6.08 4.79 13.06
CA ILE A 98 6.92 3.60 12.82
C ILE A 98 7.78 3.30 14.05
N MET A 99 8.26 4.34 14.73
CA MET A 99 9.08 4.20 15.93
C MET A 99 8.26 3.80 17.15
N ASN A 100 7.15 4.51 17.40
CA ASN A 100 6.42 4.42 18.67
C ASN A 100 5.15 3.57 18.58
N GLY A 101 4.71 3.18 17.39
CA GLY A 101 3.40 2.58 17.14
C GLY A 101 2.27 3.61 17.01
N LEU A 102 1.06 3.11 16.75
CA LEU A 102 -0.16 3.89 16.58
C LEU A 102 -1.23 3.38 17.56
N SER A 103 -1.89 4.28 18.28
CA SER A 103 -3.06 3.93 19.09
C SER A 103 -4.32 3.90 18.21
N ILE A 104 -5.05 2.79 18.24
CA ILE A 104 -6.37 2.65 17.61
C ILE A 104 -7.31 2.01 18.63
N MET A 105 -8.35 2.74 19.05
CA MET A 105 -9.33 2.30 20.04
C MET A 105 -8.65 1.74 21.30
N SER A 106 -7.73 2.53 21.84
CA SER A 106 -6.89 2.25 23.02
C SER A 106 -5.95 1.05 22.87
N CYS A 107 -5.87 0.43 21.70
CA CYS A 107 -4.88 -0.60 21.39
C CYS A 107 -3.65 0.03 20.72
N ARG A 108 -2.46 -0.15 21.31
CA ARG A 108 -1.21 0.25 20.66
C ARG A 108 -0.80 -0.81 19.61
N LEU A 109 -0.71 -0.40 18.36
CA LEU A 109 -0.44 -1.28 17.22
C LEU A 109 0.92 -0.99 16.59
N PRO A 110 1.64 -2.03 16.15
CA PRO A 110 2.88 -1.86 15.43
C PRO A 110 2.62 -1.33 14.01
N VAL A 111 3.49 -0.42 13.60
CA VAL A 111 3.43 0.25 12.30
C VAL A 111 4.79 0.11 11.62
N GLU A 112 4.78 -0.15 10.32
CA GLU A 112 5.98 -0.16 9.49
C GLU A 112 5.78 0.68 8.23
N LYS A 113 6.87 1.13 7.63
CA LYS A 113 6.85 1.76 6.31
C LYS A 113 6.27 0.79 5.28
N LEU A 114 5.27 1.22 4.51
CA LEU A 114 4.71 0.41 3.43
C LEU A 114 5.72 0.32 2.28
N ARG A 115 6.42 -0.82 2.19
CA ARG A 115 7.39 -1.08 1.12
C ARG A 115 6.69 -1.33 -0.21
N LYS A 116 7.33 -0.91 -1.31
CA LYS A 116 6.86 -1.29 -2.64
C LYS A 116 7.12 -2.78 -2.89
N GLU A 117 6.10 -3.47 -3.39
CA GLU A 117 6.16 -4.86 -3.84
C GLU A 117 6.07 -4.94 -5.36
N ALA A 118 6.56 -6.03 -5.94
CA ALA A 118 6.27 -6.35 -7.33
C ALA A 118 4.76 -6.51 -7.53
N ARG A 119 4.29 -6.08 -8.71
CA ARG A 119 2.89 -6.23 -9.11
C ARG A 119 2.81 -7.33 -10.15
N ARG A 120 1.82 -8.20 -9.99
CA ARG A 120 1.44 -9.18 -11.02
C ARG A 120 0.36 -8.58 -11.91
N CYS A 121 0.44 -8.82 -13.20
CA CYS A 121 -0.69 -8.58 -14.10
C CYS A 121 -1.82 -9.54 -13.72
N LEU A 122 -3.02 -9.02 -13.43
CA LEU A 122 -4.14 -9.86 -13.03
C LEU A 122 -4.74 -10.69 -14.17
N ARG A 123 -4.34 -10.40 -15.43
CA ARG A 123 -4.74 -11.13 -16.63
C ARG A 123 -3.79 -12.29 -16.93
N CYS A 124 -2.48 -12.03 -17.07
CA CYS A 124 -1.50 -13.09 -17.41
C CYS A 124 -0.70 -13.64 -16.22
N GLN A 125 -0.87 -13.10 -15.00
CA GLN A 125 -0.18 -13.46 -13.76
C GLN A 125 1.34 -13.22 -13.73
N LYS A 126 1.93 -12.69 -14.81
CA LYS A 126 3.36 -12.39 -14.88
C LYS A 126 3.76 -11.20 -14.01
N LEU A 127 4.99 -11.26 -13.49
CA LEU A 127 5.65 -10.25 -12.65
C LEU A 127 6.53 -9.29 -13.45
N GLU A 128 6.05 -8.83 -14.60
CA GLU A 128 6.77 -7.90 -15.45
C GLU A 128 6.57 -6.45 -14.95
N PRO A 129 7.65 -5.69 -14.68
CA PRO A 129 7.53 -4.31 -14.22
C PRO A 129 6.71 -3.43 -15.18
N GLY A 130 5.72 -2.71 -14.66
CA GLY A 130 4.86 -1.83 -15.44
C GLY A 130 3.75 -2.54 -16.24
N HIS A 131 3.82 -3.86 -16.40
CA HIS A 131 2.77 -4.62 -17.09
C HIS A 131 1.52 -4.74 -16.22
N MET A 132 0.40 -4.20 -16.71
CA MET A 132 -0.88 -4.20 -16.02
C MET A 132 -1.95 -4.89 -16.86
N ALA A 133 -3.01 -5.39 -16.21
CA ALA A 133 -4.08 -6.12 -16.90
C ALA A 133 -4.78 -5.31 -18.01
N ARG A 134 -4.85 -3.98 -17.86
CA ARG A 134 -5.42 -3.07 -18.87
C ARG A 134 -4.57 -2.97 -20.15
N ASP A 135 -3.27 -3.25 -20.04
CA ASP A 135 -2.26 -3.12 -21.09
C ASP A 135 -1.80 -4.53 -21.54
N CYS A 136 -2.62 -5.55 -21.29
CA CYS A 136 -2.27 -6.96 -21.49
C CYS A 136 -2.96 -7.54 -22.73
N ASP A 137 -2.15 -8.04 -23.66
CA ASP A 137 -2.60 -8.59 -24.95
C ASP A 137 -3.13 -10.02 -24.86
N MET A 138 -3.08 -10.65 -23.69
CA MET A 138 -3.68 -11.98 -23.50
C MET A 138 -5.19 -11.90 -23.73
N ILE A 139 -5.72 -12.78 -24.58
CA ILE A 139 -7.16 -12.85 -24.85
C ILE A 139 -7.89 -13.40 -23.62
N GLU A 140 -7.42 -14.55 -23.12
CA GLU A 140 -7.98 -15.23 -21.96
C GLU A 140 -7.22 -14.89 -20.67
N ASP A 141 -7.95 -14.85 -19.55
CA ASP A 141 -7.36 -14.75 -18.21
C ASP A 141 -6.57 -16.04 -17.89
N VAL A 142 -5.41 -15.88 -17.29
CA VAL A 142 -4.64 -16.94 -16.65
C VAL A 142 -4.99 -16.95 -15.17
N CYS A 143 -5.38 -18.11 -14.66
CA CYS A 143 -5.75 -18.29 -13.27
C CYS A 143 -4.52 -18.15 -12.36
N GLY A 144 -4.58 -17.24 -11.39
CA GLY A 144 -3.52 -17.04 -10.41
C GLY A 144 -3.37 -18.22 -9.43
N THR A 145 -4.36 -19.11 -9.32
CA THR A 145 -4.34 -20.24 -8.40
C THR A 145 -3.71 -21.48 -9.03
N CYS A 146 -4.25 -21.94 -10.17
CA CYS A 146 -3.84 -23.19 -10.85
C CYS A 146 -3.16 -22.97 -12.21
N GLY A 147 -3.08 -21.74 -12.71
CA GLY A 147 -2.44 -21.42 -14.00
C GLY A 147 -3.23 -21.78 -15.26
N GLY A 148 -4.47 -22.28 -15.15
CA GLY A 148 -5.34 -22.55 -16.28
C GLY A 148 -5.90 -21.31 -16.97
N LEU A 149 -6.50 -21.47 -18.16
CA LEU A 149 -7.10 -20.40 -18.96
C LEU A 149 -8.53 -20.10 -18.48
N HIS A 150 -8.64 -19.42 -17.34
CA HIS A 150 -9.88 -18.90 -16.78
C HIS A 150 -9.56 -17.82 -15.75
N SER A 151 -10.56 -17.01 -15.41
CA SER A 151 -10.40 -16.00 -14.35
C SER A 151 -10.17 -16.65 -12.99
N THR A 152 -9.28 -16.08 -12.18
CA THR A 152 -8.97 -16.63 -10.83
C THR A 152 -10.23 -16.72 -9.94
N GLN A 153 -11.24 -15.88 -10.19
CA GLN A 153 -12.48 -15.87 -9.42
C GLN A 153 -13.40 -17.06 -9.72
N SER A 154 -13.33 -17.63 -10.93
CA SER A 154 -14.13 -18.79 -11.36
C SER A 154 -13.38 -20.12 -11.22
N CYS A 155 -12.21 -20.12 -10.57
CA CYS A 155 -11.39 -21.30 -10.40
C CYS A 155 -12.05 -22.29 -9.44
N THR A 156 -12.31 -23.50 -9.93
CA THR A 156 -12.81 -24.65 -9.16
C THR A 156 -11.75 -25.73 -8.93
N GLU A 157 -10.56 -25.53 -9.49
CA GLU A 157 -9.44 -26.46 -9.38
C GLU A 157 -8.83 -26.46 -7.97
N GLY A 158 -8.58 -27.66 -7.43
CA GLY A 158 -7.86 -27.82 -6.15
C GLY A 158 -6.34 -27.73 -6.29
N THR A 159 -5.82 -27.71 -7.53
CA THR A 159 -4.40 -27.67 -7.83
C THR A 159 -3.83 -26.26 -7.69
N ARG A 160 -2.53 -26.19 -7.41
CA ARG A 160 -1.79 -24.93 -7.37
C ARG A 160 -0.69 -24.93 -8.41
N LEU A 161 -0.48 -23.78 -9.04
CA LEU A 161 0.64 -23.55 -9.94
C LEU A 161 1.02 -22.07 -9.90
N CYS A 162 2.32 -21.82 -9.76
CA CYS A 162 2.89 -20.51 -9.96
C CYS A 162 3.37 -20.36 -11.41
N VAL A 163 2.79 -19.46 -12.19
CA VAL A 163 3.18 -19.28 -13.60
C VAL A 163 4.59 -18.69 -13.77
N ASN A 164 5.11 -18.04 -12.71
CA ASN A 164 6.39 -17.34 -12.74
C ASN A 164 7.58 -18.25 -12.40
N CYS A 165 7.43 -19.14 -11.41
CA CYS A 165 8.50 -20.08 -11.01
C CYS A 165 8.21 -21.55 -11.37
N LYS A 166 7.02 -21.84 -11.93
CA LYS A 166 6.55 -23.16 -12.36
C LYS A 166 6.37 -24.21 -11.26
N ALA A 167 6.48 -23.81 -9.99
CA ALA A 167 6.21 -24.70 -8.86
C ALA A 167 4.71 -24.98 -8.68
N THR A 168 4.37 -26.17 -8.18
CA THR A 168 2.99 -26.67 -8.01
C THR A 168 2.52 -26.72 -6.55
N ASP A 169 3.37 -26.33 -5.59
CA ASP A 169 3.06 -26.29 -4.16
C ASP A 169 2.38 -24.97 -3.74
N HIS A 170 2.54 -23.92 -4.54
CA HIS A 170 1.96 -22.59 -4.30
C HIS A 170 1.38 -21.95 -5.57
N SER A 171 0.52 -20.96 -5.34
CA SER A 171 -0.14 -20.19 -6.38
C SER A 171 0.67 -18.96 -6.80
N SER A 172 0.37 -18.39 -7.97
CA SER A 172 1.07 -17.20 -8.50
C SER A 172 0.95 -15.94 -7.64
N TRP A 173 0.01 -15.92 -6.68
CA TRP A 173 -0.18 -14.82 -5.73
C TRP A 173 0.52 -15.03 -4.38
N ASP A 174 1.28 -16.11 -4.21
CA ASP A 174 2.02 -16.37 -2.97
C ASP A 174 3.17 -15.38 -2.79
N ARG A 175 3.22 -14.76 -1.60
CA ARG A 175 4.27 -13.80 -1.22
C ARG A 175 5.61 -14.44 -0.91
N LYS A 176 5.65 -15.75 -0.68
CA LYS A 176 6.86 -16.54 -0.45
C LYS A 176 7.44 -17.12 -1.74
N CYS A 177 6.79 -16.92 -2.88
CA CYS A 177 7.27 -17.38 -4.17
C CYS A 177 8.67 -16.77 -4.47
N PRO A 178 9.68 -17.57 -4.86
CA PRO A 178 11.02 -17.06 -5.13
C PRO A 178 11.04 -16.03 -6.28
N ALA A 179 10.21 -16.22 -7.31
CA ALA A 179 10.07 -15.26 -8.40
C ALA A 179 9.46 -13.93 -7.91
N PHE A 180 8.49 -13.97 -7.00
CA PHE A 180 7.90 -12.78 -6.40
C PHE A 180 8.89 -12.03 -5.51
N VAL A 181 9.63 -12.76 -4.68
CA VAL A 181 10.67 -12.19 -3.81
C VAL A 181 11.73 -11.49 -4.63
N GLU A 182 12.23 -12.14 -5.69
CA GLU A 182 13.26 -11.55 -6.56
C GLU A 182 12.73 -10.33 -7.34
N ALA A 183 11.51 -10.41 -7.90
CA ALA A 183 10.89 -9.27 -8.57
C ALA A 183 10.70 -8.08 -7.61
N THR A 184 10.26 -8.34 -6.37
CA THR A 184 10.08 -7.32 -5.33
C THR A 184 11.42 -6.69 -4.95
N ARG A 185 12.47 -7.50 -4.81
CA ARG A 185 13.83 -7.00 -4.56
C ARG A 185 14.30 -6.05 -5.66
N LYS A 186 14.05 -6.37 -6.93
CA LYS A 186 14.38 -5.50 -8.06
C LYS A 186 13.63 -4.16 -8.01
N VAL A 187 12.33 -4.20 -7.70
CA VAL A 187 11.50 -2.99 -7.54
C VAL A 187 12.03 -2.11 -6.40
N GLN A 188 12.41 -2.72 -5.27
CA GLN A 188 12.94 -1.98 -4.13
C GLN A 188 14.33 -1.40 -4.42
N LYS A 189 15.22 -2.16 -5.06
CA LYS A 189 16.56 -1.65 -5.44
C LYS A 189 16.52 -0.48 -6.41
N ALA A 190 15.50 -0.39 -7.26
CA ALA A 190 15.34 0.73 -8.19
C ALA A 190 15.08 2.07 -7.48
N ASN A 191 14.64 2.06 -6.21
CA ASN A 191 14.45 3.24 -5.39
C ASN A 191 15.31 3.09 -4.13
N THR A 192 16.49 3.73 -4.10
CA THR A 192 17.44 3.65 -2.98
C THR A 192 16.80 4.00 -1.63
N LEU A 193 15.76 4.84 -1.62
CA LEU A 193 15.03 5.19 -0.39
C LEU A 193 14.25 4.02 0.22
N GLU A 194 13.99 2.93 -0.51
CA GLU A 194 13.28 1.73 0.00
C GLU A 194 14.16 0.88 0.93
N GLN A 195 15.48 1.11 0.94
CA GLN A 195 16.39 0.34 1.82
C GLN A 195 16.20 0.71 3.30
N TYR A 196 15.88 1.97 3.58
CA TYR A 196 15.74 2.50 4.93
C TYR A 196 14.43 2.07 5.60
N ARG A 197 14.52 1.81 6.92
CA ARG A 197 13.36 1.51 7.77
C ARG A 197 12.39 2.69 7.81
N PHE A 198 12.94 3.90 7.93
CA PHE A 198 12.19 5.14 8.02
C PHE A 198 12.07 5.83 6.65
N PHE A 199 11.33 6.94 6.61
CA PHE A 199 11.36 7.88 5.50
C PHE A 199 12.52 8.85 5.70
N PRO A 200 13.57 8.82 4.87
CA PRO A 200 14.75 9.66 5.08
C PRO A 200 14.39 11.15 5.06
N MET A 201 14.93 11.86 6.04
CA MET A 201 14.77 13.29 6.26
C MET A 201 16.15 13.94 6.30
N ALA A 202 16.34 15.03 5.55
CA ALA A 202 17.64 15.69 5.46
C ALA A 202 18.05 16.36 6.79
N ASP A 203 17.06 16.78 7.57
CA ASP A 203 17.16 17.42 8.88
C ASP A 203 17.26 16.42 10.05
N ASP A 204 17.10 15.11 9.79
CA ASP A 204 17.21 14.07 10.81
C ASP A 204 17.95 12.84 10.26
N PRO A 205 19.29 12.79 10.39
CA PRO A 205 20.11 11.67 9.91
C PRO A 205 19.74 10.31 10.52
N GLN A 206 19.10 10.25 11.69
CA GLN A 206 18.70 8.97 12.32
C GLN A 206 17.64 8.22 11.49
N THR A 207 16.98 8.93 10.57
CA THR A 207 16.01 8.32 9.63
C THR A 207 16.67 7.60 8.46
N TRP A 208 18.01 7.62 8.38
CA TRP A 208 18.84 6.98 7.35
C TRP A 208 19.43 5.65 7.83
N ASP A 209 19.10 5.22 9.05
CA ASP A 209 19.38 3.88 9.57
C ASP A 209 18.22 2.90 9.27
#